data_AF-A0A3L6E433-F1
#
_entry.id   AF-A0A3L6E433-F1
#
_cell.length_a   1.000
_cell.length_b   1.000
_cell.length_c   1.000
_cell.angle_alpha   90.00
_cell.angle_beta   90.00
_cell.angle_gamma   90.00
#
_symmetry.space_group_name_H-M   'P 1'
#
loop_
_entity.id
_entity.type
_entity.pdbx_description
1 polymer ?
#
loop_
_entity_poly.entity_id
_entity_poly.type
_entity_poly.pdbx_seq_one_letter_code
_entity_poly.pdbx_strand_id
1 'polypeptide(L)'
;MEAYDVSYTTKVRDFRDLLAAAGVARAKECRPVQNLLFSECRLAINDLPNDLYDVAWDVVLIDGSSGWNPNSPGWMSSIFTTTVLACSGATAAKGPTDVLVHDFQFEVEQVLSMEFLCDENRVAGSGTPSLGHFVIHGGGGEAGAGAGDAFCSAQEDGSSGEKTRRRRSRK
;
A
#
# COMPACT_ATOMS: atom_id res chain seq x y z
N MET A 1 14.94 -3.85 -22.17
CA MET A 1 14.40 -2.86 -21.23
C MET A 1 13.29 -2.15 -21.95
N GLU A 2 12.08 -2.24 -21.41
CA GLU A 2 10.90 -1.54 -21.92
C GLU A 2 10.61 -0.36 -20.99
N ALA A 3 10.10 0.72 -21.56
CA ALA A 3 9.75 1.92 -20.81
C ALA A 3 8.44 2.46 -21.36
N TYR A 4 7.54 2.80 -20.46
CA TYR A 4 6.21 3.29 -20.79
C TYR A 4 5.99 4.61 -20.07
N ASP A 5 5.46 5.59 -20.80
CA ASP A 5 5.04 6.85 -20.22
C ASP A 5 3.60 6.71 -19.69
N VAL A 6 3.38 7.24 -18.49
CA VAL A 6 2.16 7.02 -17.71
C VAL A 6 1.74 8.36 -17.12
N SER A 7 0.46 8.70 -17.23
CA SER A 7 -0.03 9.99 -16.77
C SER A 7 -0.40 9.97 -15.29
N TYR A 8 0.33 10.73 -14.49
CA TYR A 8 0.00 10.94 -13.08
C TYR A 8 -0.89 12.17 -12.92
N THR A 9 -2.12 11.96 -12.46
CA THR A 9 -3.11 13.03 -12.25
C THR A 9 -3.14 13.58 -10.82
N THR A 10 -2.51 12.87 -9.88
CA THR A 10 -2.44 13.24 -8.45
C THR A 10 -1.19 14.06 -8.14
N LYS A 11 -1.28 14.98 -7.16
CA LYS A 11 -0.14 15.76 -6.68
C LYS A 11 0.15 15.51 -5.22
N VAL A 12 1.41 15.60 -4.82
CA VAL A 12 1.86 15.40 -3.43
C VAL A 12 1.03 16.22 -2.44
N ARG A 13 0.70 17.48 -2.74
CA ARG A 13 -0.09 18.34 -1.84
C ARG A 13 -1.49 17.82 -1.53
N ASP A 14 -2.05 16.99 -2.41
CA ASP A 14 -3.43 16.49 -2.34
C ASP A 14 -3.49 15.14 -1.59
N PHE A 15 -2.38 14.62 -1.06
CA PHE A 15 -2.29 13.25 -0.55
C PHE A 15 -3.25 12.93 0.60
N ARG A 16 -3.49 13.89 1.50
CA ARG A 16 -4.41 13.70 2.63
C ARG A 16 -5.85 13.53 2.14
N ASP A 17 -6.27 14.34 1.18
CA ASP A 17 -7.61 14.28 0.59
C ASP A 17 -7.81 13.02 -0.26
N LEU A 18 -6.76 12.62 -0.99
CA LEU A 18 -6.75 11.39 -1.77
C LEU A 18 -6.84 10.16 -0.87
N LEU A 19 -6.06 10.11 0.20
CA LEU A 19 -6.08 9.06 1.21
C LEU A 19 -7.46 8.94 1.86
N ALA A 20 -8.03 10.06 2.33
CA ALA A 20 -9.35 10.08 2.94
C ALA A 20 -10.44 9.57 1.99
N ALA A 21 -10.41 10.01 0.73
CA ALA A 21 -11.37 9.56 -0.26
C ALA A 21 -11.19 8.09 -0.66
N ALA A 22 -9.95 7.60 -0.74
CA ALA A 22 -9.69 6.18 -0.97
C ALA A 22 -10.26 5.33 0.18
N GLY A 23 -10.12 5.80 1.43
CA GLY A 23 -10.74 5.17 2.60
C GLY A 23 -12.27 5.07 2.49
N VAL A 24 -12.95 6.15 2.07
CA VAL A 24 -14.41 6.16 1.85
C VAL A 24 -14.81 5.25 0.69
N ALA A 25 -14.02 5.23 -0.38
CA ALA A 25 -14.27 4.46 -1.58
C ALA A 25 -13.82 2.99 -1.49
N ARG A 26 -13.22 2.58 -0.36
CA ARG A 26 -12.55 1.30 -0.19
C ARG A 26 -13.47 0.10 -0.42
N ALA A 27 -14.74 0.19 -0.01
CA ALA A 27 -15.72 -0.89 -0.17
C ALA A 27 -16.28 -1.02 -1.60
N LYS A 28 -15.80 -0.21 -2.56
CA LYS A 28 -16.36 -0.20 -3.92
C LYS A 28 -15.30 0.07 -5.00
N GLU A 29 -14.76 1.28 -5.03
CA GLU A 29 -13.95 1.77 -6.15
C GLU A 29 -12.45 1.63 -5.88
N CYS A 30 -12.01 1.66 -4.62
CA CYS A 30 -10.61 1.55 -4.22
C CYS A 30 -10.34 0.28 -3.40
N ARG A 31 -10.67 -0.89 -3.96
CA ARG A 31 -10.52 -2.20 -3.29
C ARG A 31 -9.11 -2.77 -3.47
N PRO A 32 -8.63 -3.62 -2.54
CA PRO A 32 -7.36 -4.33 -2.68
C PRO A 32 -7.38 -5.33 -3.85
N VAL A 33 -8.51 -6.00 -4.06
CA VAL A 33 -8.70 -6.93 -5.18
C VAL A 33 -9.70 -6.33 -6.16
N GLN A 34 -9.20 -5.85 -7.30
CA GLN A 34 -10.03 -5.21 -8.32
C GLN A 34 -9.35 -5.19 -9.69
N ASN A 35 -10.16 -4.92 -10.72
CA ASN A 35 -9.65 -4.71 -12.07
C ASN A 35 -9.20 -3.24 -12.25
N LEU A 36 -7.89 -3.03 -12.39
CA LEU A 36 -7.30 -1.71 -12.57
C LEU A 36 -7.64 -1.06 -13.92
N LEU A 37 -7.83 -1.84 -15.00
CA LEU A 37 -8.18 -1.32 -16.34
C LEU A 37 -9.49 -0.52 -16.34
N PHE A 38 -10.41 -0.87 -15.43
CA PHE A 38 -11.72 -0.23 -15.31
C PHE A 38 -11.93 0.38 -13.92
N SER A 39 -10.84 0.70 -13.22
CA SER A 39 -10.92 1.27 -11.88
C SER A 39 -11.27 2.75 -11.95
N GLU A 40 -12.29 3.14 -11.19
CA GLU A 40 -12.69 4.54 -10.95
C GLU A 40 -11.99 5.15 -9.72
N CYS A 41 -11.14 4.38 -9.01
CA CYS A 41 -10.34 4.93 -7.92
C CYS A 41 -9.41 6.03 -8.43
N ARG A 42 -9.44 7.20 -7.78
CA ARG A 42 -8.54 8.34 -8.12
C ARG A 42 -7.06 8.04 -7.95
N LEU A 43 -6.71 6.95 -7.24
CA LEU A 43 -5.34 6.49 -7.04
C LEU A 43 -4.93 5.39 -8.04
N ALA A 44 -5.85 4.85 -8.84
CA ALA A 44 -5.50 3.81 -9.79
C ALA A 44 -4.84 4.40 -11.04
N ILE A 45 -3.75 3.76 -11.45
CA ILE A 45 -3.16 3.96 -12.76
C ILE A 45 -3.82 2.96 -13.71
N ASN A 46 -4.70 3.45 -14.58
CA ASN A 46 -5.49 2.65 -15.51
C ASN A 46 -5.05 2.81 -16.98
N ASP A 47 -3.99 3.56 -17.23
CA ASP A 47 -3.39 3.83 -18.54
C ASP A 47 -2.07 3.07 -18.78
N LEU A 48 -1.82 1.98 -18.02
CA LEU A 48 -0.71 1.07 -18.34
C LEU A 48 -1.05 0.24 -19.59
N PRO A 49 -0.05 -0.16 -20.39
CA PRO A 49 -0.24 -1.16 -21.44
C PRO A 49 -0.91 -2.42 -20.88
N ASN A 50 -1.94 -2.93 -21.57
CA ASN A 50 -2.76 -4.04 -21.10
C ASN A 50 -1.93 -5.27 -20.67
N ASP A 51 -0.87 -5.58 -21.42
CA ASP A 51 -0.01 -6.72 -21.16
C ASP A 51 0.67 -6.64 -19.77
N LEU A 52 0.89 -5.43 -19.22
CA LEU A 52 1.51 -5.25 -17.90
C LEU A 52 0.63 -5.70 -16.73
N TYR A 53 -0.70 -5.77 -16.92
CA TYR A 53 -1.61 -6.29 -15.90
C TYR A 53 -1.57 -7.82 -15.79
N ASP A 54 -1.12 -8.51 -16.85
CA ASP A 54 -0.99 -9.96 -16.91
C ASP A 54 0.44 -10.45 -16.59
N VAL A 55 1.39 -9.53 -16.36
CA VAL A 55 2.72 -9.87 -15.87
C VAL A 55 2.65 -10.32 -14.41
N ALA A 56 3.20 -11.49 -14.12
CA ALA A 56 3.29 -12.01 -12.76
C ALA A 56 4.59 -11.54 -12.08
N TRP A 57 4.54 -10.36 -11.46
CA TRP A 57 5.70 -9.68 -10.89
C TRP A 57 6.26 -10.41 -9.66
N ASP A 58 7.57 -10.74 -9.68
CA ASP A 58 8.29 -11.19 -8.47
C ASP A 58 8.60 -10.02 -7.54
N VAL A 59 9.04 -8.90 -8.15
CA VAL A 59 9.52 -7.72 -7.45
C VAL A 59 8.98 -6.48 -8.14
N VAL A 60 8.53 -5.50 -7.37
CA VAL A 60 8.19 -4.16 -7.84
C VAL A 60 8.99 -3.14 -7.04
N LEU A 61 9.73 -2.28 -7.75
CA LEU A 61 10.42 -1.13 -7.15
C LEU A 61 9.66 0.14 -7.49
N ILE A 62 9.16 0.82 -6.47
CA ILE A 62 8.56 2.14 -6.56
C ILE A 62 9.67 3.16 -6.27
N ASP A 63 10.20 3.76 -7.34
CA ASP A 63 11.17 4.84 -7.27
C ASP A 63 10.54 6.11 -7.88
N GLY A 64 10.46 7.17 -7.09
CA GLY A 64 9.80 8.42 -7.50
C GLY A 64 10.79 9.51 -7.89
N SER A 65 10.26 10.64 -8.37
CA SER A 65 11.10 11.78 -8.73
C SER A 65 11.83 12.31 -7.50
N SER A 66 13.14 12.53 -7.62
CA SER A 66 13.94 13.10 -6.54
C SER A 66 13.45 14.51 -6.17
N GLY A 67 13.19 14.72 -4.87
CA GLY A 67 12.86 16.01 -4.29
C GLY A 67 11.37 16.20 -3.97
N TRP A 68 11.12 16.70 -2.76
CA TRP A 68 9.77 17.07 -2.34
C TRP A 68 9.30 18.33 -3.08
N ASN A 69 8.33 18.16 -3.97
CA ASN A 69 7.63 19.27 -4.64
C ASN A 69 6.12 19.03 -4.52
N PRO A 70 5.36 19.94 -3.88
CA PRO A 70 3.91 19.81 -3.71
C PRO A 70 3.12 19.60 -5.01
N ASN A 71 3.67 20.06 -6.14
CA ASN A 71 3.04 19.98 -7.46
C ASN A 71 3.52 18.80 -8.31
N SER A 72 4.54 18.06 -7.87
CA SER A 72 4.98 16.87 -8.57
C SER A 72 3.94 15.75 -8.44
N PRO A 73 3.89 14.83 -9.43
CA PRO A 73 3.33 13.50 -9.21
C PRO A 73 3.85 12.92 -7.90
N GLY A 74 2.95 12.47 -7.03
CA GLY A 74 3.36 11.79 -5.80
C GLY A 74 3.35 10.27 -5.97
N TRP A 75 3.92 9.59 -4.98
CA TRP A 75 3.97 8.12 -4.89
C TRP A 75 2.63 7.43 -4.66
N MET A 76 1.55 8.20 -4.42
CA MET A 76 0.22 7.67 -4.07
C MET A 76 -0.32 6.67 -5.09
N SER A 77 -0.37 7.06 -6.37
CA SER A 77 -0.96 6.19 -7.38
C SER A 77 -0.08 4.97 -7.67
N SER A 78 1.24 5.12 -7.60
CA SER A 78 2.19 4.01 -7.77
C SER A 78 2.07 3.00 -6.64
N ILE A 79 2.02 3.46 -5.38
CA ILE A 79 1.85 2.59 -4.21
C ILE A 79 0.52 1.85 -4.30
N PHE A 80 -0.59 2.57 -4.49
CA PHE A 80 -1.92 1.96 -4.59
C PHE A 80 -2.02 0.93 -5.72
N THR A 81 -1.59 1.30 -6.92
CA THR A 81 -1.67 0.42 -8.10
C THR A 81 -0.80 -0.83 -7.91
N THR A 82 0.42 -0.67 -7.38
CA THR A 82 1.32 -1.79 -7.07
C THR A 82 0.70 -2.73 -6.05
N THR A 83 0.09 -2.21 -4.98
CA THR A 83 -0.62 -3.03 -4.00
C THR A 83 -1.73 -3.83 -4.67
N VAL A 84 -2.57 -3.21 -5.50
CA VAL A 84 -3.67 -3.91 -6.19
C VAL A 84 -3.14 -4.97 -7.16
N LEU A 85 -2.06 -4.68 -7.90
CA LEU A 85 -1.38 -5.65 -8.76
C LEU A 85 -0.87 -6.84 -7.94
N ALA A 86 -0.23 -6.61 -6.80
CA ALA A 86 0.28 -7.69 -5.94
C ALA A 86 -0.86 -8.52 -5.30
N CYS A 87 -2.02 -7.91 -5.05
CA CYS A 87 -3.19 -8.57 -4.49
C CYS A 87 -4.10 -9.26 -5.52
N SER A 88 -3.94 -8.96 -6.82
CA SER A 88 -4.86 -9.39 -7.89
C SER A 88 -4.16 -10.08 -9.07
N GLY A 89 -4.94 -10.70 -9.95
CA GLY A 89 -4.49 -11.12 -11.27
C GLY A 89 -3.33 -12.13 -11.28
N ALA A 90 -2.47 -12.03 -12.28
CA ALA A 90 -1.38 -12.97 -12.53
C ALA A 90 -0.32 -12.97 -11.43
N THR A 91 -0.03 -11.79 -10.86
CA THR A 91 0.93 -11.61 -9.76
C THR A 91 0.50 -12.37 -8.51
N ALA A 92 -0.72 -12.13 -8.03
CA ALA A 92 -1.26 -12.83 -6.87
C ALA A 92 -1.34 -14.36 -7.07
N ALA A 93 -1.62 -14.80 -8.30
CA ALA A 93 -1.69 -16.23 -8.63
C ALA A 93 -0.32 -16.92 -8.63
N LYS A 94 0.78 -16.18 -8.85
CA LYS A 94 2.14 -16.71 -8.88
C LYS A 94 2.71 -16.96 -7.49
N GLY A 95 2.40 -16.09 -6.53
CA GLY A 95 2.91 -16.20 -5.17
C GLY A 95 3.17 -14.83 -4.53
N PRO A 96 4.00 -14.78 -3.49
CA PRO A 96 4.37 -13.53 -2.84
C PRO A 96 5.13 -12.59 -3.78
N THR A 97 4.91 -11.29 -3.64
CA THR A 97 5.63 -10.24 -4.38
C THR A 97 6.36 -9.31 -3.42
N ASP A 98 7.65 -9.10 -3.66
CA ASP A 98 8.44 -8.12 -2.93
C ASP A 98 8.17 -6.71 -3.50
N VAL A 99 7.67 -5.81 -2.65
CA VAL A 99 7.46 -4.39 -2.97
C VAL A 99 8.49 -3.55 -2.23
N LEU A 100 9.32 -2.85 -3.00
CA LEU A 100 10.37 -1.97 -2.51
C LEU A 100 9.94 -0.52 -2.74
N VAL A 101 9.88 0.28 -1.68
CA VAL A 101 9.49 1.70 -1.74
C VAL A 101 10.70 2.55 -1.42
N HIS A 102 11.23 3.26 -2.42
CA HIS A 102 12.32 4.21 -2.22
C HIS A 102 11.83 5.47 -1.48
N ASP A 103 12.76 6.22 -0.90
CA ASP A 103 12.49 7.44 -0.13
C ASP A 103 11.52 7.26 1.06
N PHE A 104 11.48 6.06 1.63
CA PHE A 104 10.60 5.66 2.73
C PHE A 104 10.81 6.42 4.05
N GLN A 105 11.79 7.31 4.13
CA GLN A 105 11.99 8.19 5.28
C GLN A 105 11.04 9.40 5.29
N PHE A 106 10.35 9.68 4.18
CA PHE A 106 9.39 10.78 4.09
C PHE A 106 7.99 10.35 4.52
N GLU A 107 7.18 11.32 4.94
CA GLU A 107 5.88 11.09 5.55
C GLU A 107 4.87 10.49 4.57
N VAL A 108 4.86 10.97 3.33
CA VAL A 108 3.83 10.61 2.33
C VAL A 108 3.93 9.11 2.02
N GLU A 109 5.13 8.64 1.74
CA GLU A 109 5.52 7.28 1.42
C GLU A 109 5.23 6.36 2.60
N GLN A 110 5.57 6.76 3.83
CA GLN A 110 5.26 5.98 5.03
C GLN A 110 3.76 5.82 5.22
N VAL A 111 3.01 6.92 5.22
CA VAL A 111 1.56 6.89 5.47
C VAL A 111 0.84 6.05 4.40
N LEU A 112 1.16 6.22 3.13
CA LEU A 112 0.51 5.49 2.03
C LEU A 112 0.91 4.01 2.01
N SER A 113 2.17 3.70 2.30
CA SER A 113 2.60 2.30 2.38
C SER A 113 1.96 1.60 3.57
N MET A 114 1.89 2.24 4.73
CA MET A 114 1.21 1.67 5.91
C MET A 114 -0.28 1.48 5.66
N GLU A 115 -0.92 2.37 4.90
CA GLU A 115 -2.34 2.25 4.54
C GLU A 115 -2.61 1.10 3.57
N PHE A 116 -1.81 0.97 2.51
CA PHE A 116 -2.11 0.06 1.39
C PHE A 116 -1.27 -1.22 1.41
N LEU A 117 0.04 -1.13 1.67
CA LEU A 117 0.94 -2.27 1.75
C LEU A 117 0.92 -2.95 3.12
N CYS A 118 0.46 -2.23 4.15
CA CYS A 118 0.28 -2.70 5.53
C CYS A 118 1.59 -2.95 6.28
N ASP A 119 1.67 -2.47 7.52
CA ASP A 119 2.88 -2.65 8.33
C ASP A 119 3.10 -4.13 8.69
N GLU A 120 2.04 -4.94 8.73
CA GLU A 120 2.16 -6.39 8.98
C GLU A 120 2.93 -7.12 7.87
N ASN A 121 2.93 -6.59 6.65
CA ASN A 121 3.68 -7.15 5.52
C ASN A 121 5.12 -6.64 5.45
N ARG A 122 5.52 -5.72 6.34
CA ARG A 122 6.84 -5.09 6.31
C ARG A 122 7.93 -6.03 6.81
N VAL A 123 9.00 -6.15 6.05
CA VAL A 123 10.16 -6.97 6.43
C VAL A 123 11.06 -6.19 7.38
N ALA A 124 11.16 -6.66 8.62
CA ALA A 124 12.03 -6.04 9.63
C ALA A 124 13.53 -6.23 9.29
N GLY A 125 14.30 -5.15 9.38
CA GLY A 125 15.76 -5.19 9.28
C GLY A 125 16.35 -5.40 7.88
N SER A 126 15.52 -5.43 6.83
CA SER A 126 15.97 -5.65 5.44
C SER A 126 16.23 -4.36 4.65
N GLY A 127 16.23 -3.18 5.28
CA GLY A 127 16.29 -1.89 4.60
C GLY A 127 17.23 -0.86 5.24
N THR A 128 17.58 0.16 4.47
CA THR A 128 18.07 1.44 4.99
C THR A 128 16.87 2.27 5.48
N PRO A 129 17.06 3.35 6.26
CA PRO A 129 15.97 4.26 6.60
C PRO A 129 15.21 4.79 5.37
N SER A 130 15.88 4.84 4.21
CA SER A 130 15.34 5.33 2.93
C SER A 130 14.60 4.27 2.09
N LEU A 131 14.61 2.99 2.46
CA LEU A 131 14.02 1.92 1.65
C LEU A 131 13.06 1.07 2.49
N GLY A 132 11.77 1.15 2.15
CA GLY A 132 10.72 0.27 2.67
C GLY A 132 10.72 -1.05 1.91
N HIS A 133 10.53 -2.16 2.61
CA HIS A 133 10.43 -3.49 2.01
C HIS A 133 9.21 -4.22 2.58
N PHE A 134 8.33 -4.66 1.68
CA PHE A 134 7.08 -5.35 1.99
C PHE A 134 6.98 -6.63 1.17
N VAL A 135 6.49 -7.70 1.77
CA VAL A 135 6.19 -8.95 1.06
C VAL A 135 4.68 -9.13 1.04
N ILE A 136 4.09 -8.98 -0.13
CA ILE A 136 2.64 -9.06 -0.31
C ILE A 136 2.28 -10.48 -0.74
N HIS A 137 1.55 -11.18 0.12
CA HIS A 137 0.98 -12.47 -0.18
C HIS A 137 -0.40 -12.23 -0.82
N GLY A 138 -0.52 -12.44 -2.14
CA GLY A 138 -1.76 -12.19 -2.87
C GLY A 138 -3.00 -12.82 -2.23
N GLY A 139 -4.18 -12.26 -2.49
CA GLY A 139 -5.45 -12.55 -1.80
C GLY A 139 -6.06 -13.96 -1.99
N GLY A 140 -5.25 -14.99 -2.19
CA GLY A 140 -5.70 -16.36 -2.43
C GLY A 140 -4.69 -17.42 -1.99
N GLY A 141 -4.37 -17.50 -0.69
CA GLY A 141 -3.54 -18.59 -0.16
C GLY A 141 -3.31 -18.56 1.35
N GLU A 142 -4.17 -19.26 2.09
CA GLU A 142 -4.01 -19.85 3.45
C GLU A 142 -3.47 -19.03 4.66
N ALA A 143 -3.13 -17.75 4.54
CA ALA A 143 -2.90 -16.88 5.69
C ALA A 143 -3.97 -15.79 5.77
N GLY A 144 -5.14 -16.13 6.33
CA GLY A 144 -6.18 -15.18 6.70
C GLY A 144 -7.36 -15.12 5.72
N ALA A 145 -8.35 -15.98 5.94
CA ALA A 145 -9.69 -15.80 5.41
C ALA A 145 -10.35 -14.56 6.05
N GLY A 146 -10.08 -13.38 5.49
CA GLY A 146 -10.79 -12.13 5.74
C GLY A 146 -11.34 -11.60 4.42
N ALA A 147 -12.65 -11.59 4.29
CA ALA A 147 -13.35 -11.28 3.06
C ALA A 147 -13.17 -9.81 2.62
N GLY A 148 -12.71 -9.63 1.38
CA GLY A 148 -13.42 -8.81 0.39
C GLY A 148 -12.84 -7.42 0.08
N ASP A 149 -12.58 -6.57 1.07
CA ASP A 149 -12.45 -5.12 0.78
C ASP A 149 -11.39 -4.38 1.62
N ALA A 150 -10.62 -5.06 2.48
CA ALA A 150 -9.63 -4.41 3.35
C ALA A 150 -8.20 -4.68 2.87
N PHE A 151 -7.36 -3.63 2.86
CA PHE A 151 -5.94 -3.75 2.56
C PHE A 151 -5.19 -4.47 3.69
N CYS A 152 -5.42 -4.02 4.93
CA CYS A 152 -4.73 -4.53 6.11
C CYS A 152 -5.66 -5.33 7.00
N SER A 153 -5.11 -6.32 7.71
CA SER A 153 -5.84 -7.00 8.77
C SER A 153 -6.24 -6.00 9.85
N ALA A 154 -7.47 -6.09 10.36
CA ALA A 154 -7.88 -5.27 11.50
C ALA A 154 -6.95 -5.58 12.69
N GLN A 155 -6.11 -4.61 13.09
CA GLN A 155 -5.41 -4.68 14.37
C GLN A 155 -6.48 -4.57 15.48
N GLU A 156 -6.59 -5.60 16.33
CA GLU A 156 -7.29 -5.44 17.60
C GLU A 156 -6.45 -4.50 18.47
N ASP A 157 -6.92 -3.27 18.66
CA ASP A 157 -6.30 -2.29 19.55
C ASP A 157 -6.23 -2.85 20.98
N GLY A 158 -5.08 -3.40 21.35
CA GLY A 158 -4.75 -3.84 22.70
C GLY A 158 -4.63 -2.66 23.66
N SER A 159 -5.75 -2.08 24.06
CA SER A 159 -5.81 -1.11 25.16
C SER A 159 -5.50 -1.84 26.48
N SER A 160 -4.21 -1.92 26.83
CA SER A 160 -3.76 -2.37 28.13
C SER A 160 -4.17 -1.35 29.19
N GLY A 161 -5.32 -1.60 29.82
CA GLY A 161 -5.81 -0.82 30.94
C GLY A 161 -4.83 -0.87 32.13
N GLU A 162 -4.22 0.27 32.42
CA GLU A 162 -3.38 0.50 33.59
C GLU A 162 -4.20 0.30 34.88
N LYS A 163 -4.09 -0.88 35.51
CA LYS A 163 -4.62 -1.10 36.87
C LYS A 163 -3.70 -0.45 37.90
N THR A 164 -4.00 0.80 38.24
CA THR A 164 -3.43 1.49 39.41
C THR A 164 -3.66 0.67 40.69
N ARG A 165 -2.62 -0.03 41.17
CA ARG A 165 -2.60 -0.64 42.51
C ARG A 165 -2.46 0.46 43.56
N ARG A 166 -3.58 0.86 44.17
CA ARG A 166 -3.60 1.64 45.42
C ARG A 166 -2.88 0.86 46.52
N ARG A 167 -1.70 1.32 46.96
CA ARG A 167 -1.03 0.85 48.18
C ARG A 167 -1.85 1.29 49.40
N ARG A 168 -2.37 0.32 50.16
CA ARG A 168 -2.89 0.53 51.51
C ARG A 168 -1.70 0.77 52.45
N SER A 169 -1.63 1.95 53.06
CA SER A 169 -0.73 2.20 54.19
C SER A 169 -1.33 1.61 55.46
N ARG A 170 -0.58 0.73 56.12
CA ARG A 170 -0.77 0.31 57.51
C ARG A 170 0.54 0.60 58.23
N LYS A 171 0.57 1.63 59.06
CA LYS A 171 0.96 1.64 60.48
C LYS A 171 1.16 3.09 60.94
#